data_AF-A0A6A5FPJ6-F1
#
_entry.id   AF-A0A6A5FPJ6-F1
#
_cell.length_a   1.000
_cell.length_b   1.000
_cell.length_c   1.000
_cell.angle_alpha   90.00
_cell.angle_beta   90.00
_cell.angle_gamma   90.00
#
_symmetry.space_group_name_H-M   'P 1'
#
loop_
_entity.id
_entity.type
_entity.pdbx_description
1 polymer ?
#
loop_
_entity_poly.entity_id
_entity_poly.type
_entity_poly.pdbx_seq_one_letter_code
_entity_poly.pdbx_strand_id
1 'polypeptide(L)'
;MKFGLLVVLAVAVLVPSLSEGRNVSRCELREKLGQAITLPPRLQKFKQQYLATVICEVNSRSRLNTGLVKVPIPTGATKSTLGTNGTRAGNNRRKRDASSEELLNEDDAEEGGKRKKRSSKEQSSEETKQSSLGLYGIFQLSDETFCNSGYHSSKNKCNTTCDAFTDDNIMDDIDCLVKTDQWR
;
A
#
# COMPACT_ATOMS: atom_id res chain seq x y z
N MET A 1 47.34 24.25 -41.72
CA MET A 1 46.64 23.56 -40.60
C MET A 1 45.44 24.40 -40.18
N LYS A 2 44.22 23.83 -40.15
CA LYS A 2 43.02 24.45 -39.55
C LYS A 2 42.20 23.33 -38.90
N PHE A 3 42.53 22.98 -37.66
CA PHE A 3 41.78 21.98 -36.90
C PHE A 3 40.46 22.60 -36.42
N GLY A 4 39.38 22.31 -37.13
CA GLY A 4 38.04 22.76 -36.75
C GLY A 4 37.61 22.10 -35.46
N LEU A 5 37.45 22.89 -34.40
CA LEU A 5 37.00 22.43 -33.09
C LEU A 5 35.50 22.10 -33.13
N LEU A 6 35.15 20.88 -33.53
CA LEU A 6 33.79 20.36 -33.42
C LEU A 6 33.50 19.98 -31.96
N VAL A 7 33.09 20.98 -31.17
CA VAL A 7 32.45 20.75 -29.87
C VAL A 7 31.09 20.10 -30.14
N VAL A 8 31.02 18.77 -30.02
CA VAL A 8 29.75 18.04 -30.02
C VAL A 8 29.02 18.40 -28.73
N LEU A 9 28.14 19.38 -28.82
CA LEU A 9 27.38 19.89 -27.68
C LEU A 9 26.26 18.90 -27.34
N ALA A 10 26.64 17.85 -26.61
CA ALA A 10 25.74 16.81 -26.13
C ALA A 10 24.80 17.39 -25.06
N VAL A 11 23.71 18.01 -25.51
CA VAL A 11 22.61 18.44 -24.63
C VAL A 11 21.93 17.19 -24.07
N ALA A 12 22.42 16.73 -22.93
CA ALA A 12 21.70 15.77 -22.10
C ALA A 12 20.42 16.46 -21.62
N VAL A 13 19.30 16.18 -22.29
CA VAL A 13 17.99 16.73 -21.91
C VAL A 13 17.54 16.04 -20.63
N LEU A 14 17.99 16.59 -19.50
CA LEU A 14 17.38 16.37 -18.20
C LEU A 14 15.99 17.00 -18.22
N VAL A 15 15.02 16.31 -18.82
CA VAL A 15 13.60 16.58 -18.58
C VAL A 15 13.39 16.32 -17.09
N PRO A 16 13.00 17.32 -16.27
CA PRO A 16 12.57 17.03 -14.93
C PRO A 16 11.24 16.28 -15.05
N SER A 17 11.24 14.98 -14.74
CA SER A 17 10.01 14.19 -14.67
C SER A 17 9.08 14.84 -13.65
N LEU A 18 7.98 15.42 -14.12
CA LEU A 18 6.84 15.70 -13.25
C LEU A 18 6.33 14.32 -12.81
N SER A 19 6.53 13.98 -11.54
CA SER A 19 6.10 12.70 -10.95
C SER A 19 4.57 12.68 -10.79
N GLU A 20 3.88 12.59 -11.94
CA GLU A 20 2.43 12.51 -12.05
C GLU A 20 2.02 11.04 -12.15
N GLY A 21 1.81 10.42 -10.99
CA GLY A 21 1.36 9.04 -10.93
C GLY A 21 0.01 8.79 -11.62
N ARG A 22 -0.15 7.58 -12.18
CA ARG A 22 -1.29 7.18 -13.03
C ARG A 22 -1.93 5.86 -12.58
N ASN A 23 -3.08 5.54 -13.16
CA ASN A 23 -3.67 4.20 -13.05
C ASN A 23 -3.08 3.25 -14.11
N VAL A 24 -2.43 2.18 -13.65
CA VAL A 24 -1.90 1.09 -14.46
C VAL A 24 -3.00 0.07 -14.78
N SER A 25 -2.99 -0.49 -15.99
CA SER A 25 -3.97 -1.52 -16.35
C SER A 25 -3.58 -2.91 -15.81
N ARG A 26 -4.57 -3.77 -15.52
CA ARG A 26 -4.33 -5.17 -15.11
C ARG A 26 -3.52 -5.97 -16.15
N CYS A 27 -3.67 -5.63 -17.43
CA CYS A 27 -2.93 -6.27 -18.53
C CYS A 27 -1.47 -5.83 -18.57
N GLU A 28 -1.21 -4.52 -18.45
CA GLU A 28 0.13 -3.94 -18.39
C GLU A 28 0.92 -4.48 -17.17
N LEU A 29 0.30 -4.48 -16.00
CA LEU A 29 0.93 -5.01 -14.79
C LEU A 29 1.22 -6.52 -14.91
N ARG A 30 0.30 -7.29 -15.51
CA ARG A 30 0.50 -8.72 -15.82
C ARG A 30 1.68 -8.96 -16.76
N GLU A 31 1.83 -8.11 -17.77
CA GLU A 31 2.91 -8.22 -18.74
C GLU A 31 4.26 -7.90 -18.09
N LYS A 32 4.40 -6.72 -17.45
CA LYS A 32 5.67 -6.30 -16.82
C LYS A 32 6.10 -7.24 -15.68
N LEU A 33 5.19 -7.63 -14.78
CA LEU A 33 5.47 -8.67 -13.76
C LEU A 33 5.77 -10.03 -14.41
N GLY A 34 5.11 -10.35 -15.52
CA GLY A 34 5.34 -11.56 -16.30
C GLY A 34 6.70 -11.62 -16.98
N GLN A 35 7.30 -10.47 -17.30
CA GLN A 35 8.67 -10.34 -17.82
C GLN A 35 9.70 -10.41 -16.67
N ALA A 36 9.48 -9.71 -15.57
CA ALA A 36 10.42 -9.65 -14.44
C ALA A 36 10.46 -10.93 -13.57
N ILE A 37 9.32 -11.57 -13.30
CA ILE A 37 9.25 -12.72 -12.39
C ILE A 37 9.60 -14.03 -13.10
N THR A 38 10.73 -14.62 -12.71
CA THR A 38 11.14 -15.98 -13.12
C THR A 38 10.74 -17.01 -12.06
N LEU A 39 9.79 -17.88 -12.39
CA LEU A 39 9.39 -18.98 -11.51
C LEU A 39 10.26 -20.24 -11.73
N PRO A 40 10.49 -21.06 -10.69
CA PRO A 40 11.09 -22.38 -10.83
C PRO A 40 10.32 -23.25 -11.85
N PRO A 41 10.96 -24.15 -12.62
CA PRO A 41 10.32 -24.90 -13.70
C PRO A 41 9.03 -25.64 -13.31
N ARG A 42 8.98 -26.20 -12.09
CA ARG A 42 7.79 -26.89 -11.55
C ARG A 42 6.55 -25.99 -11.38
N LEU A 43 6.76 -24.68 -11.21
CA LEU A 43 5.71 -23.66 -11.00
C LEU A 43 5.38 -22.85 -12.25
N GLN A 44 6.16 -22.95 -13.33
CA GLN A 44 5.90 -22.23 -14.59
C GLN A 44 4.51 -22.50 -15.16
N LYS A 45 3.99 -23.74 -15.02
CA LYS A 45 2.61 -24.10 -15.41
C LYS A 45 1.51 -23.31 -14.66
N PHE A 46 1.83 -22.74 -13.51
CA PHE A 46 0.94 -21.90 -12.71
C PHE A 46 1.25 -20.40 -12.83
N LYS A 47 2.20 -19.97 -13.69
CA LYS A 47 2.65 -18.57 -13.76
C LYS A 47 1.51 -17.56 -13.94
N GLN A 48 0.51 -17.88 -14.76
CA GLN A 48 -0.66 -17.01 -14.95
C GLN A 48 -1.52 -16.86 -13.68
N GLN A 49 -1.64 -17.94 -12.89
CA GLN A 49 -2.41 -17.95 -11.64
C GLN A 49 -1.69 -17.18 -10.53
N TYR A 50 -0.38 -17.38 -10.37
CA TYR A 50 0.45 -16.59 -9.45
C TYR A 50 0.39 -15.09 -9.78
N LEU A 51 0.58 -14.72 -11.05
CA LEU A 51 0.47 -13.33 -11.47
C LEU A 51 -0.93 -12.75 -11.19
N ALA A 52 -2.00 -13.51 -11.42
CA ALA A 52 -3.36 -13.08 -11.10
C ALA A 52 -3.57 -12.83 -9.59
N THR A 53 -3.02 -13.68 -8.71
CA THR A 53 -3.05 -13.46 -7.26
C THR A 53 -2.32 -12.17 -6.87
N VAL A 54 -1.10 -11.95 -7.36
CA VAL A 54 -0.33 -10.72 -7.07
C VAL A 54 -1.08 -9.49 -7.57
N ILE A 55 -1.57 -9.48 -8.81
CA ILE A 55 -2.34 -8.36 -9.37
C ILE A 55 -3.62 -8.08 -8.57
N CYS A 56 -4.28 -9.13 -8.07
CA CYS A 56 -5.48 -8.98 -7.24
C CYS A 56 -5.17 -8.26 -5.92
N GLU A 57 -4.11 -8.69 -5.23
CA GLU A 57 -3.66 -8.09 -3.97
C GLU A 57 -3.20 -6.63 -4.17
N VAL A 58 -2.42 -6.36 -5.21
CA VAL A 58 -1.96 -5.01 -5.57
C VAL A 58 -3.15 -4.10 -5.92
N ASN A 59 -4.10 -4.58 -6.73
CA ASN A 59 -5.38 -3.88 -7.00
C ASN A 59 -6.23 -3.66 -5.73
N SER A 60 -6.12 -4.54 -4.74
CA SER A 60 -6.78 -4.37 -3.44
C SER A 60 -6.14 -3.22 -2.66
N ARG A 61 -4.79 -3.20 -2.57
CA ARG A 61 -4.00 -2.22 -1.81
C ARG A 61 -3.99 -0.82 -2.41
N SER A 62 -3.84 -0.69 -3.73
CA SER A 62 -3.56 0.60 -4.40
C SER A 62 -4.57 1.03 -5.46
N ARG A 63 -5.54 0.19 -5.83
CA ARG A 63 -6.38 0.39 -7.03
C ARG A 63 -5.56 0.59 -8.32
N LEU A 64 -4.34 0.05 -8.34
CA LEU A 64 -3.36 0.19 -9.43
C LEU A 64 -2.96 1.66 -9.71
N ASN A 65 -3.12 2.56 -8.74
CA ASN A 65 -2.61 3.92 -8.80
C ASN A 65 -1.14 3.93 -8.33
N THR A 66 -0.23 4.46 -9.16
CA THR A 66 1.19 4.63 -8.81
C THR A 66 1.39 5.80 -7.85
N GLY A 67 0.71 6.93 -8.07
CA GLY A 67 0.77 8.13 -7.21
C GLY A 67 0.12 7.98 -5.83
N LEU A 68 -0.13 6.76 -5.34
CA LEU A 68 -0.78 6.53 -4.06
C LEU A 68 0.21 6.52 -2.90
N VAL A 69 0.30 7.65 -2.20
CA VAL A 69 0.97 7.74 -0.90
C VAL A 69 -0.06 7.54 0.24
N LYS A 70 0.26 6.70 1.21
CA LYS A 70 -0.43 6.60 2.51
C LYS A 70 0.55 6.93 3.63
N VAL A 71 0.46 8.15 4.15
CA VAL A 71 1.13 8.54 5.40
C VAL A 71 0.13 8.54 6.57
N PRO A 72 0.54 8.12 7.78
CA PRO A 72 -0.27 8.28 8.98
C PRO A 72 -0.38 9.77 9.31
N ILE A 73 -1.60 10.29 9.30
CA ILE A 73 -1.86 11.66 9.74
C ILE A 73 -1.70 11.70 11.27
N PRO A 74 -0.79 12.51 11.85
CA PRO A 74 -0.73 12.69 13.29
C PRO A 74 -2.05 13.29 13.79
N THR A 75 -2.63 12.68 14.82
CA THR A 75 -3.96 13.01 15.35
C THR A 75 -3.99 14.42 15.96
N GLY A 76 -4.28 15.39 15.11
CA GLY A 76 -4.24 16.83 15.42
C GLY A 76 -4.47 17.72 14.19
N ALA A 77 -4.09 17.25 12.99
CA ALA A 77 -4.48 17.91 11.75
C ALA A 77 -5.97 17.67 11.43
N THR A 78 -6.73 18.74 11.21
CA THR A 78 -8.09 18.66 10.67
C THR A 78 -8.08 18.09 9.25
N LYS A 79 -9.08 17.26 8.92
CA LYS A 79 -9.18 16.61 7.60
C LYS A 79 -9.35 17.64 6.48
N SER A 80 -8.27 17.97 5.79
CA SER A 80 -8.33 18.67 4.51
C SER A 80 -8.86 17.72 3.44
N THR A 81 -10.16 17.78 3.18
CA THR A 81 -10.80 17.01 2.11
C THR A 81 -10.64 17.75 0.79
N LEU A 82 -9.62 17.41 0.02
CA LEU A 82 -9.32 18.00 -1.29
C LEU A 82 -8.92 16.89 -2.28
N GLY A 83 -9.64 16.64 -3.37
CA GLY A 83 -10.98 17.15 -3.69
C GLY A 83 -11.56 16.46 -4.93
N THR A 84 -12.66 15.71 -4.78
CA THR A 84 -13.37 15.08 -5.90
C THR A 84 -14.61 15.88 -6.27
N ASN A 85 -14.59 16.51 -7.45
CA ASN A 85 -15.74 17.23 -8.01
C ASN A 85 -16.80 16.25 -8.53
N GLY A 86 -17.58 15.67 -7.61
CA GLY A 86 -18.75 14.82 -7.89
C GLY A 86 -20.06 15.57 -7.59
N THR A 87 -20.83 15.91 -8.62
CA THR A 87 -22.05 16.71 -8.45
C THR A 87 -23.29 15.90 -8.04
N ARG A 88 -24.07 16.50 -7.12
CA ARG A 88 -25.56 16.54 -7.07
C ARG A 88 -26.30 15.57 -6.11
N ALA A 89 -27.11 16.19 -5.23
CA ALA A 89 -28.23 15.67 -4.43
C ALA A 89 -27.93 14.58 -3.36
N GLY A 90 -28.67 14.50 -2.25
CA GLY A 90 -29.69 15.43 -1.73
C GLY A 90 -30.65 14.81 -0.71
N ASN A 91 -30.45 15.09 0.58
CA ASN A 91 -31.35 14.86 1.74
C ASN A 91 -32.15 13.54 1.84
N ASN A 92 -31.96 12.81 2.95
CA ASN A 92 -32.90 12.96 4.07
C ASN A 92 -32.39 12.43 5.44
N ARG A 93 -33.15 12.76 6.50
CA ARG A 93 -32.89 12.46 7.93
C ARG A 93 -33.73 11.28 8.45
N ARG A 94 -33.45 10.88 9.72
CA ARG A 94 -34.25 10.04 10.66
C ARG A 94 -33.97 8.53 10.59
N LYS A 95 -34.06 7.75 11.68
CA LYS A 95 -33.92 8.00 13.14
C LYS A 95 -33.67 6.61 13.82
N ARG A 96 -33.12 6.58 15.04
CA ARG A 96 -33.04 5.37 15.89
C ARG A 96 -34.43 4.93 16.39
N ASP A 97 -34.67 3.62 16.37
CA ASP A 97 -35.58 2.80 17.22
C ASP A 97 -35.11 1.32 17.11
N ALA A 98 -35.71 0.35 17.81
CA ALA A 98 -35.40 -0.10 19.19
C ALA A 98 -36.12 -1.45 19.49
N SER A 99 -35.52 -2.34 20.32
CA SER A 99 -36.02 -3.70 20.71
C SER A 99 -36.18 -4.72 19.55
N SER A 100 -35.80 -6.01 19.67
CA SER A 100 -36.26 -7.09 20.59
C SER A 100 -37.66 -7.64 20.17
N GLU A 101 -38.15 -8.83 20.53
CA GLU A 101 -37.82 -9.85 21.56
C GLU A 101 -37.53 -11.24 20.85
N GLU A 102 -37.49 -12.49 21.37
CA GLU A 102 -37.62 -13.21 22.67
C GLU A 102 -37.17 -14.71 22.48
N LEU A 103 -37.39 -15.60 23.48
CA LEU A 103 -37.30 -17.09 23.52
C LEU A 103 -35.94 -17.71 23.96
N LEU A 104 -35.62 -17.82 25.26
CA LEU A 104 -36.21 -18.57 26.41
C LEU A 104 -35.69 -20.00 26.60
N ASN A 105 -35.19 -20.27 27.82
CA ASN A 105 -35.66 -21.31 28.75
C ASN A 105 -34.92 -21.17 30.10
N GLU A 106 -35.61 -21.50 31.20
CA GLU A 106 -35.10 -21.58 32.58
C GLU A 106 -34.39 -22.96 32.84
N ASP A 107 -33.86 -23.38 34.00
CA ASP A 107 -34.25 -23.21 35.41
C ASP A 107 -33.07 -23.25 36.43
N ASP A 108 -33.35 -22.64 37.60
CA ASP A 108 -32.91 -23.00 38.97
C ASP A 108 -31.44 -22.93 39.45
N ALA A 109 -31.30 -23.00 40.79
CA ALA A 109 -30.18 -22.48 41.58
C ALA A 109 -29.62 -23.47 42.62
N GLU A 110 -28.41 -23.19 43.14
CA GLU A 110 -27.94 -23.62 44.48
C GLU A 110 -26.67 -22.83 44.90
N GLU A 111 -26.29 -22.91 46.18
CA GLU A 111 -25.23 -22.11 46.81
C GLU A 111 -23.93 -22.93 47.00
N GLY A 112 -22.75 -22.35 46.72
CA GLY A 112 -21.51 -23.11 46.92
C GLY A 112 -20.21 -22.37 46.60
N GLY A 113 -19.55 -21.83 47.63
CA GLY A 113 -18.32 -21.06 47.47
C GLY A 113 -17.06 -21.87 47.15
N LYS A 114 -16.16 -21.32 46.32
CA LYS A 114 -14.71 -21.61 46.34
C LYS A 114 -13.90 -20.48 45.69
N ARG A 115 -13.05 -19.80 46.47
CA ARG A 115 -12.14 -18.74 46.01
C ARG A 115 -11.07 -19.30 45.03
N LYS A 116 -11.33 -19.28 43.72
CA LYS A 116 -10.32 -19.56 42.69
C LYS A 116 -9.57 -18.28 42.30
N LYS A 117 -8.34 -18.15 42.80
CA LYS A 117 -7.35 -17.14 42.41
C LYS A 117 -7.05 -17.23 40.91
N ARG A 118 -7.74 -16.44 40.07
CA ARG A 118 -7.43 -16.33 38.63
C ARG A 118 -6.40 -15.21 38.43
N SER A 119 -5.26 -15.60 37.87
CA SER A 119 -4.20 -14.66 37.50
C SER A 119 -4.62 -13.77 36.34
N SER A 120 -3.98 -12.60 36.28
CA SER A 120 -3.78 -11.76 35.10
C SER A 120 -4.17 -12.37 33.74
N LYS A 121 -5.20 -11.78 33.14
CA LYS A 121 -5.17 -11.48 31.71
C LYS A 121 -5.60 -10.03 31.55
N GLU A 122 -4.65 -9.11 31.73
CA GLU A 122 -4.83 -7.75 31.24
C GLU A 122 -5.17 -7.85 29.77
N GLN A 123 -6.31 -7.32 29.39
CA GLN A 123 -6.77 -7.32 28.01
C GLN A 123 -6.00 -6.23 27.28
N SER A 124 -4.74 -6.55 26.94
CA SER A 124 -3.89 -5.76 26.08
C SER A 124 -4.63 -5.56 24.76
N SER A 125 -5.34 -4.43 24.66
CA SER A 125 -5.65 -3.83 23.37
C SER A 125 -4.32 -3.66 22.66
N GLU A 126 -4.09 -4.48 21.63
CA GLU A 126 -3.03 -4.19 20.68
C GLU A 126 -3.44 -2.92 19.94
N GLU A 127 -3.13 -1.77 20.55
CA GLU A 127 -2.73 -0.59 19.81
C GLU A 127 -1.55 -1.03 18.94
N THR A 128 -1.87 -1.54 17.75
CA THR A 128 -0.93 -1.68 16.65
C THR A 128 -0.32 -0.30 16.47
N LYS A 129 0.90 -0.10 17.02
CA LYS A 129 1.62 1.18 17.03
C LYS A 129 1.45 1.79 15.64
N GLN A 130 0.69 2.88 15.55
CA GLN A 130 0.23 3.41 14.27
C GLN A 130 1.44 3.92 13.52
N SER A 131 2.03 3.03 12.73
CA SER A 131 3.44 3.09 12.35
C SER A 131 3.67 4.32 11.50
N SER A 132 4.49 5.28 11.97
CA SER A 132 4.78 6.61 11.39
C SER A 132 5.44 6.59 9.99
N LEU A 133 5.28 5.50 9.26
CA LEU A 133 5.93 5.13 8.01
C LEU A 133 4.98 5.42 6.85
N GLY A 134 5.49 6.01 5.79
CA GLY A 134 4.72 6.16 4.56
C GLY A 134 4.73 4.87 3.75
N LEU A 135 3.59 4.53 3.12
CA LEU A 135 3.52 3.53 2.06
C LEU A 135 3.37 4.24 0.71
N TYR A 136 4.23 3.90 -0.23
CA TYR A 136 4.39 4.57 -1.52
C TYR A 136 4.13 3.62 -2.69
N GLY A 137 3.67 4.17 -3.80
CA GLY A 137 3.64 3.46 -5.07
C GLY A 137 2.54 2.43 -5.25
N ILE A 138 2.51 1.85 -6.46
CA ILE A 138 1.51 0.84 -6.83
C ILE A 138 1.55 -0.38 -5.91
N PHE A 139 2.73 -0.75 -5.41
CA PHE A 139 2.94 -1.89 -4.51
C PHE A 139 2.80 -1.56 -3.01
N GLN A 140 2.68 -0.27 -2.64
CA GLN A 140 2.59 0.20 -1.26
C GLN A 140 3.83 -0.19 -0.42
N LEU A 141 5.00 0.16 -0.97
CA LEU A 141 6.32 -0.06 -0.38
C LEU A 141 6.57 0.95 0.76
N SER A 142 7.07 0.47 1.89
CA SER A 142 7.38 1.33 3.05
C SER A 142 8.73 2.05 2.95
N ASP A 143 8.73 3.34 3.28
CA ASP A 143 9.95 4.16 3.39
C ASP A 143 10.90 3.74 4.51
N GLU A 144 10.47 3.00 5.53
CA GLU A 144 11.40 2.41 6.52
C GLU A 144 12.36 1.39 5.87
N THR A 145 11.95 0.77 4.75
CA THR A 145 12.58 -0.44 4.23
C THR A 145 13.04 -0.38 2.78
N PHE A 146 12.30 0.28 1.88
CA PHE A 146 12.52 0.14 0.43
C PHE A 146 13.18 1.36 -0.23
N CYS A 147 12.69 2.56 0.09
CA CYS A 147 13.13 3.84 -0.45
C CYS A 147 13.40 4.85 0.66
N ASN A 148 14.15 5.92 0.37
CA ASN A 148 14.34 7.03 1.29
C ASN A 148 13.28 8.13 1.06
N SER A 149 12.46 8.45 2.07
CA SER A 149 11.49 9.55 2.03
C SER A 149 12.04 10.88 2.57
N GLY A 150 13.27 10.90 3.10
CA GLY A 150 13.89 12.08 3.72
C GLY A 150 13.37 12.42 5.13
N TYR A 151 12.21 11.89 5.55
CA TYR A 151 11.60 12.21 6.84
C TYR A 151 12.14 11.39 8.02
N HIS A 152 12.67 10.17 7.78
CA HIS A 152 13.23 9.32 8.83
C HIS A 152 14.28 8.33 8.28
N SER A 153 14.92 7.56 9.16
CA SER A 153 15.96 6.59 8.81
C SER A 153 15.41 5.38 8.06
N SER A 154 15.76 5.25 6.79
CA SER A 154 15.40 4.11 5.93
C SER A 154 16.53 3.08 5.83
N LYS A 155 16.16 1.80 5.67
CA LYS A 155 17.08 0.73 5.21
C LYS A 155 17.37 0.81 3.70
N ASN A 156 16.54 1.56 2.96
CA ASN A 156 16.65 1.85 1.53
C ASN A 156 17.11 0.67 0.65
N LYS A 157 16.45 -0.49 0.78
CA LYS A 157 16.83 -1.73 0.08
C LYS A 157 16.93 -1.60 -1.44
N CYS A 158 16.20 -0.66 -2.03
CA CYS A 158 16.16 -0.43 -3.47
C CYS A 158 16.99 0.80 -3.90
N ASN A 159 17.72 1.42 -2.96
CA ASN A 159 18.70 2.49 -3.18
C ASN A 159 18.13 3.69 -4.00
N THR A 160 16.93 4.13 -3.66
CA THR A 160 16.19 5.17 -4.39
C THR A 160 15.45 6.13 -3.45
N THR A 161 14.93 7.25 -3.97
CA THR A 161 13.98 8.12 -3.25
C THR A 161 12.55 7.60 -3.42
N CYS A 162 11.67 7.85 -2.46
CA CYS A 162 10.31 7.32 -2.53
C CYS A 162 9.44 7.94 -3.64
N ASP A 163 9.84 9.09 -4.18
CA ASP A 163 9.15 9.77 -5.30
C ASP A 163 9.23 8.98 -6.61
N ALA A 164 10.24 8.10 -6.76
CA ALA A 164 10.40 7.22 -7.92
C ALA A 164 9.24 6.21 -8.00
N PHE A 165 8.88 5.58 -6.87
CA PHE A 165 7.74 4.66 -6.80
C PHE A 165 6.38 5.36 -7.02
N THR A 166 6.32 6.69 -7.10
CA THR A 166 5.07 7.44 -7.30
C THR A 166 4.91 8.07 -8.69
N ASP A 167 5.89 7.89 -9.59
CA ASP A 167 5.81 8.39 -10.97
C ASP A 167 4.94 7.48 -11.87
N ASP A 168 4.98 7.66 -13.20
CA ASP A 168 4.17 6.88 -14.14
C ASP A 168 4.84 5.57 -14.62
N ASN A 169 6.11 5.34 -14.27
CA ASN A 169 6.99 4.32 -14.82
C ASN A 169 7.31 3.21 -13.79
N ILE A 170 6.36 2.29 -13.62
CA ILE A 170 6.43 1.15 -12.68
C ILE A 170 7.55 0.10 -12.92
N MET A 171 8.66 0.44 -13.57
CA MET A 171 9.76 -0.49 -13.84
C MET A 171 10.71 -0.65 -12.65
N ASP A 172 11.04 0.43 -11.94
CA ASP A 172 11.87 0.38 -10.73
C ASP A 172 11.07 -0.13 -9.52
N ASP A 173 9.79 0.24 -9.43
CA ASP A 173 8.73 -0.36 -8.60
C ASP A 173 8.77 -1.90 -8.67
N ILE A 174 8.74 -2.46 -9.90
CA ILE A 174 8.76 -3.91 -10.15
C ILE A 174 10.13 -4.53 -9.85
N ASP A 175 11.22 -3.87 -10.26
CA ASP A 175 12.58 -4.30 -9.99
C ASP A 175 12.86 -4.36 -8.48
N CYS A 176 12.41 -3.36 -7.72
CA CYS A 176 12.46 -3.32 -6.25
C CYS A 176 11.66 -4.46 -5.63
N LEU A 177 10.40 -4.67 -6.07
CA LEU A 177 9.54 -5.75 -5.60
C LEU A 177 10.19 -7.13 -5.81
N VAL A 178 10.79 -7.35 -6.98
CA VAL A 178 11.44 -8.62 -7.35
C VAL A 178 12.76 -8.82 -6.61
N LYS A 179 13.64 -7.81 -6.57
CA LYS A 179 14.93 -7.84 -5.85
C LYS A 179 14.79 -8.11 -4.35
N THR A 180 13.65 -7.75 -3.77
CA THR A 180 13.37 -7.92 -2.33
C THR A 180 12.44 -9.09 -2.00
N ASP A 181 12.12 -9.93 -3.00
CA ASP A 181 11.26 -11.13 -2.92
C ASP A 181 9.87 -10.88 -2.27
N GLN A 182 9.37 -9.63 -2.28
CA GLN A 182 8.11 -9.21 -1.62
C GLN A 182 6.82 -9.70 -2.31
N TRP A 183 6.94 -10.47 -3.39
CA TRP A 183 5.84 -10.98 -4.21
C TRP A 183 5.49 -12.46 -3.92
N ARG A 184 6.17 -13.09 -2.95
CA ARG A 184 6.04 -14.51 -2.60
C ARG A 184 5.06 -14.79 -1.47
#